data_AF-A0A961MJA7-F1
#
_entry.id   AF-A0A961MJA7-F1
#
_cell.length_a   1.000
_cell.length_b   1.000
_cell.length_c   1.000
_cell.angle_alpha   90.00
_cell.angle_beta   90.00
_cell.angle_gamma   90.00
#
_symmetry.space_group_name_H-M   'P 1'
#
loop_
_entity.id
_entity.type
_entity.pdbx_description
1 polymer ?
#
loop_
_entity_poly.entity_id
_entity_poly.type
_entity_poly.pdbx_seq_one_letter_code
_entity_poly.pdbx_strand_id
1 'polypeptide(L)'
;MTDTAAPSQGPDIDKSRIIRDAATILLVRRDRGKAPSVLMGMRGAGAAFMPSKYVFPGGAVDPGDASIPLARPLSPVCAARLESGTTPG
;
A
#
# COMPACT_ATOMS: atom_id res chain seq x y z
N MET A 1 9.26 -12.31 -48.43
CA MET A 1 9.82 -13.24 -47.42
C MET A 1 9.92 -12.44 -46.13
N THR A 2 8.95 -12.70 -45.24
CA THR A 2 8.73 -12.19 -43.87
C THR A 2 8.74 -10.68 -43.61
N ASP A 3 7.52 -10.11 -43.60
CA ASP A 3 7.14 -8.92 -42.83
C ASP A 3 7.05 -9.31 -41.34
N THR A 4 7.96 -8.82 -40.51
CA THR A 4 7.95 -9.01 -39.06
C THR A 4 7.04 -7.94 -38.46
N ALA A 5 5.76 -8.27 -38.30
CA ALA A 5 4.84 -7.43 -37.56
C ALA A 5 5.29 -7.28 -36.10
N ALA A 6 5.46 -6.03 -35.65
CA ALA A 6 5.73 -5.68 -34.26
C ALA A 6 4.60 -6.19 -33.33
N PRO A 7 4.88 -6.53 -32.07
CA PRO A 7 3.87 -7.06 -31.17
C PRO A 7 2.78 -5.99 -30.94
N SER A 8 1.54 -6.36 -31.22
CA SER A 8 0.36 -5.54 -30.94
C SER A 8 0.31 -5.26 -29.43
N GLN A 9 0.43 -3.99 -29.07
CA GLN A 9 0.18 -3.51 -27.71
C GLN A 9 -1.21 -3.99 -27.29
N GLY A 10 -1.28 -4.76 -26.20
CA GLY A 10 -2.53 -5.22 -25.62
C GLY A 10 -3.44 -4.05 -25.23
N PRO A 11 -4.72 -4.30 -24.93
CA PRO A 11 -5.68 -3.24 -24.63
C PRO A 11 -5.16 -2.32 -23.52
N ASP A 12 -5.28 -1.01 -23.73
CA ASP A 12 -4.90 0.02 -22.76
C ASP A 12 -5.83 -0.06 -21.54
N ILE A 13 -5.38 -0.73 -20.49
CA ILE A 13 -6.15 -0.88 -19.26
C ILE A 13 -6.06 0.44 -18.49
N ASP A 14 -7.20 1.12 -18.34
CA ASP A 14 -7.34 2.26 -17.43
C ASP A 14 -7.09 1.83 -15.98
N LYS A 15 -5.83 1.94 -15.55
CA LYS A 15 -5.38 1.56 -14.19
C LYS A 15 -6.05 2.39 -13.10
N SER A 16 -6.72 3.50 -13.43
CA SER A 16 -7.45 4.32 -12.46
C SER A 16 -8.73 3.63 -11.96
N ARG A 17 -9.24 2.63 -12.70
CA ARG A 17 -10.43 1.85 -12.34
C ARG A 17 -10.13 0.58 -11.54
N ILE A 18 -8.86 0.21 -11.37
CA ILE A 18 -8.46 -0.98 -10.61
C ILE A 18 -8.17 -0.55 -9.17
N ILE A 19 -9.07 -0.92 -8.25
CA ILE A 19 -8.79 -0.84 -6.81
C ILE A 19 -7.74 -1.90 -6.50
N ARG A 20 -6.63 -1.46 -5.91
CA ARG A 20 -5.53 -2.33 -5.49
C ARG A 20 -5.43 -2.32 -3.98
N ASP A 21 -5.23 -3.51 -3.41
CA ASP A 21 -4.92 -3.64 -2.00
C ASP A 21 -3.64 -2.89 -1.67
N ALA A 22 -3.66 -2.20 -0.53
CA ALA A 22 -2.57 -1.39 -0.05
C ALA A 22 -2.51 -1.44 1.47
N ALA A 23 -1.31 -1.26 2.01
CA ALA A 23 -1.07 -1.18 3.45
C ALA A 23 -0.35 0.14 3.80
N THR A 24 -0.59 0.63 5.02
CA THR A 24 0.03 1.85 5.55
C THR A 24 0.47 1.62 6.99
N ILE A 25 1.62 2.17 7.37
CA ILE A 25 2.20 2.06 8.70
C ILE A 25 2.10 3.41 9.41
N LEU A 26 1.42 3.43 10.56
CA LEU A 26 1.42 4.56 11.48
C LEU A 26 2.45 4.33 12.59
N LEU A 27 3.66 4.85 12.39
CA LEU A 27 4.68 4.82 13.45
C LEU A 27 4.47 5.98 14.41
N VAL A 28 4.05 5.65 15.64
CA VAL A 28 3.79 6.62 16.71
C VAL A 28 4.95 6.60 17.72
N ARG A 29 5.62 7.73 17.90
CA ARG A 29 6.60 7.94 18.97
C ARG A 29 5.94 8.60 20.17
N ARG A 30 6.08 7.99 21.34
CA ARG A 30 5.54 8.47 22.62
C ARG A 30 6.65 8.61 23.64
N ASP A 31 7.12 9.85 23.81
CA ASP A 31 8.08 10.19 24.85
C ASP A 31 7.34 10.71 26.09
N ARG A 32 7.79 10.35 27.30
CA ARG A 32 7.19 10.84 28.55
C ARG A 32 7.25 12.37 28.59
N GLY A 33 6.12 13.01 28.85
CA GLY A 33 6.00 14.47 28.96
C GLY A 33 5.97 15.23 27.63
N LYS A 34 5.88 14.55 26.48
CA LYS A 34 5.70 15.17 25.17
C LYS A 34 4.38 14.76 24.52
N ALA A 35 3.88 15.61 23.63
CA ALA A 35 2.80 15.22 22.73
C ALA A 35 3.28 14.06 21.81
N PRO A 36 2.42 13.06 21.54
CA PRO A 36 2.74 12.01 20.58
C PRO A 36 3.09 12.60 19.21
N SER A 37 4.03 11.96 18.51
CA SER A 37 4.40 12.34 17.14
C SER A 37 4.30 11.13 16.21
N VAL A 38 4.02 11.38 14.94
CA VAL A 38 3.90 10.34 13.91
C VAL A 38 4.95 10.54 12.82
N LEU A 39 5.49 9.43 12.30
CA LEU A 39 6.39 9.47 11.15
C LEU A 39 5.61 9.73 9.87
N MET A 40 6.03 10.75 9.12
CA MET A 40 5.50 11.10 7.81
C MET A 40 6.66 11.26 6.83
N GLY A 41 6.46 10.84 5.58
CA GLY A 41 7.34 11.17 4.47
C GLY A 41 6.71 12.25 3.58
N MET A 42 7.53 13.09 2.95
CA MET A 42 7.06 13.99 1.90
C MET A 42 7.29 13.37 0.53
N ARG A 43 6.25 13.30 -0.29
CA ARG A 43 6.40 12.82 -1.67
C ARG A 43 7.19 13.82 -2.51
N GLY A 44 8.05 13.30 -3.37
CA GLY A 44 8.78 14.12 -4.34
C GLY A 44 7.83 14.83 -5.31
N ALA A 45 8.28 15.95 -5.87
CA ALA A 45 7.49 16.76 -6.81
C ALA A 45 7.12 16.00 -8.09
N GLY A 46 7.95 15.03 -8.52
CA GLY A 46 7.70 14.19 -9.70
C GLY A 46 6.89 12.92 -9.43
N ALA A 47 6.28 12.77 -8.25
CA ALA A 47 5.54 11.56 -7.93
C ALA A 47 4.24 11.46 -8.77
N ALA A 48 4.01 10.31 -9.41
CA ALA A 48 2.88 10.08 -10.33
C ALA A 48 1.48 10.17 -9.68
N PHE A 49 1.42 10.20 -8.35
CA PHE A 49 0.21 10.37 -7.57
C PHE A 49 0.54 11.40 -6.47
N MET A 50 -0.42 12.19 -5.97
CA MET A 50 -0.26 13.16 -4.86
C MET A 50 1.15 13.78 -4.65
N PRO A 51 1.74 14.47 -5.64
CA PRO A 51 3.07 15.08 -5.49
C PRO A 51 3.09 16.14 -4.37
N SER A 52 4.24 16.30 -3.72
CA SER A 52 4.47 17.30 -2.66
C SER A 52 3.51 17.21 -1.46
N LYS A 53 2.95 16.03 -1.19
CA LYS A 53 2.12 15.77 0.00
C LYS A 53 2.89 15.02 1.07
N TYR A 54 2.60 15.34 2.33
CA TYR A 54 2.98 14.50 3.46
C TYR A 54 2.07 13.27 3.50
N VAL A 55 2.68 12.09 3.57
CA VAL A 55 2.00 10.80 3.59
C VAL A 55 2.59 9.93 4.69
N PHE A 56 1.77 9.02 5.22
CA PHE A 56 2.29 7.93 6.03
C PHE A 56 3.07 6.95 5.15
N PRO A 57 4.11 6.28 5.67
CA PRO A 57 4.78 5.19 4.96
C PRO A 57 3.79 4.07 4.59
N GLY A 58 3.85 3.58 3.36
CA GLY A 58 2.94 2.56 2.86
C GLY A 58 3.11 2.33 1.37
N GLY A 59 2.30 1.42 0.82
CA GLY A 59 2.38 1.01 -0.58
C GLY A 59 1.31 -0.01 -0.96
N ALA A 60 1.30 -0.38 -2.24
CA ALA A 60 0.51 -1.50 -2.73
C ALA A 60 1.01 -2.81 -2.11
N VAL A 61 0.12 -3.78 -1.92
CA VAL A 61 0.48 -5.13 -1.48
C VAL A 61 1.14 -5.88 -2.64
N ASP A 62 2.27 -6.53 -2.36
CA ASP A 62 2.96 -7.40 -3.30
C ASP A 62 2.48 -8.87 -3.13
N PRO A 63 2.45 -9.69 -4.19
CA PRO A 63 1.97 -11.08 -4.10
C PRO A 63 2.71 -11.94 -3.05
N GLY A 64 3.96 -11.61 -2.74
CA GLY A 64 4.78 -12.31 -1.76
C GLY A 64 4.43 -11.99 -0.30
N ASP A 65 3.75 -10.88 -0.03
CA ASP A 65 3.53 -10.38 1.33
C ASP A 65 2.76 -11.37 2.21
N ALA A 66 1.78 -12.07 1.62
CA ALA A 66 0.96 -13.07 2.32
C ALA A 66 1.76 -14.30 2.81
N SER A 67 2.94 -14.53 2.24
CA SER A 67 3.81 -15.65 2.62
C SER A 67 4.80 -15.31 3.73
N ILE A 68 4.93 -14.03 4.08
CA ILE A 68 5.89 -13.58 5.10
C ILE A 68 5.35 -13.95 6.48
N PRO A 69 6.08 -14.74 7.29
CA PRO A 69 5.63 -15.09 8.62
C PRO A 69 5.60 -13.86 9.53
N LEU A 70 4.56 -13.74 10.35
CA LEU A 70 4.48 -12.67 11.33
C LEU A 70 5.57 -12.83 12.39
N ALA A 71 6.23 -11.73 12.75
CA ALA A 71 7.25 -11.72 13.80
C ALA A 71 6.70 -12.13 15.18
N ARG A 72 5.39 -11.94 15.40
CA ARG A 72 4.64 -12.38 16.58
C ARG A 72 3.16 -12.55 16.22
N PRO A 73 2.40 -13.36 16.96
CA PRO A 73 0.96 -13.46 16.77
C PRO A 73 0.28 -12.08 16.87
N LEU A 74 -0.80 -11.89 16.11
CA LEU A 74 -1.66 -10.73 16.27
C LEU A 74 -2.28 -10.71 17.67
N SER A 75 -2.57 -9.52 18.18
CA SER A 75 -3.39 -9.44 19.39
C SER A 75 -4.78 -10.03 19.10
N PRO A 76 -5.44 -10.69 20.08
CA PRO A 76 -6.76 -11.28 19.87
C PRO A 76 -7.79 -10.29 19.33
N VAL A 77 -7.71 -9.02 19.78
CA VAL A 77 -8.58 -7.94 19.31
C VAL A 77 -8.36 -7.62 17.83
N CYS A 78 -7.10 -7.59 17.37
CA CYS A 78 -6.81 -7.34 15.96
C CYS A 78 -7.22 -8.53 15.08
N ALA A 79 -6.98 -9.77 15.53
CA ALA A 79 -7.41 -10.97 14.81
C ALA A 79 -8.93 -10.98 14.61
N ALA A 80 -9.71 -10.79 15.68
CA ALA A 80 -11.17 -10.75 15.60
C ALA A 80 -11.70 -9.66 14.65
N ARG A 81 -11.04 -8.49 14.58
CA ARG A 81 -11.42 -7.40 13.67
C ARG A 81 -11.09 -7.69 12.21
N LEU A 82 -10.03 -8.45 11.94
CA LEU A 82 -9.70 -8.87 10.57
C LEU A 82 -10.64 -10.00 10.11
N GLU A 83 -11.01 -10.89 11.03
CA GLU A 83 -11.95 -11.99 10.77
C GLU A 83 -13.38 -11.52 10.53
N SER A 84 -13.78 -10.34 11.04
CA SER A 84 -15.15 -9.83 10.84
C SER A 84 -15.47 -9.51 9.38
N GLY A 85 -14.49 -9.55 8.48
CA GLY A 85 -14.66 -9.42 7.05
C GLY A 85 -15.08 -8.01 6.62
N THR A 86 -14.42 -7.48 5.60
CA THR A 86 -14.95 -6.36 4.83
C THR A 86 -15.14 -6.88 3.42
N THR A 87 -16.38 -6.99 2.94
CA THR A 87 -16.62 -7.30 1.53
C THR A 87 -16.09 -6.13 0.71
N PRO A 88 -15.10 -6.31 -0.18
CA PRO A 88 -14.75 -5.26 -1.12
C PRO A 88 -15.97 -4.99 -2.01
N GLY A 89 -16.32 -3.71 -2.18
CA GLY A 89 -17.38 -3.27 -3.11
C GLY A 89 -16.92 -3.30 -4.56
#